data_AF-A0A4Q6C317-F1
#
_entry.id   AF-A0A4Q6C317-F1
#
_cell.length_a   1.000
_cell.length_b   1.000
_cell.length_c   1.000
_cell.angle_alpha   90.00
_cell.angle_beta   90.00
_cell.angle_gamma   90.00
#
_symmetry.space_group_name_H-M   'P 1'
#
loop_
_entity.id
_entity.type
_entity.pdbx_description
1 polymer ?
#
loop_
_entity_poly.entity_id
_entity_poly.type
_entity_poly.pdbx_seq_one_letter_code
_entity_poly.pdbx_strand_id
1 'polypeptide(L)'
;MKISRSPALRAVLLLPLLGSAWSTSGYAQDEGSAGDDANVGPVPESVLDGAEIPPESPPPSYDSSPPESGSNEPSPVDGSGEAIPSEIQAEVNGEDSGPPVDESYNSLNNSGESFFSQVYIGPTVQVGFPNPLTYGLEALFARTVSVGFSGGNYTVDEIDKAELKIKGWDLHARWHPWMGSFFVGASYGRMELDGQYEDTYTARISGFERQVTARVNASIETNYFAPRLGWFAVWDSGLCVGFDIGVQIPLGPDTKVVATVPGATAAEEAQIKATSEYKDLEDQADDTVKVLGKRTIPVATLFRVGWLF
;
A
#
# COMPACT_ATOMS: atom_id res chain seq x y z
N MET A 1 -33.00 -10.41 20.30
CA MET A 1 -32.15 -9.27 20.70
C MET A 1 -31.55 -8.72 19.42
N LYS A 2 -31.95 -7.52 18.96
CA LYS A 2 -31.44 -6.94 17.70
C LYS A 2 -30.08 -6.32 17.99
N ILE A 3 -29.01 -6.97 17.55
CA ILE A 3 -27.68 -6.34 17.55
C ILE A 3 -27.73 -5.23 16.49
N SER A 4 -27.52 -4.00 16.94
CA SER A 4 -27.33 -2.86 16.05
C SER A 4 -26.12 -3.15 15.18
N ARG A 5 -26.31 -3.23 13.86
CA ARG A 5 -25.23 -3.41 12.87
C ARG A 5 -24.08 -2.44 13.23
N SER A 6 -22.94 -2.98 13.63
CA SER A 6 -21.84 -2.14 14.13
C SER A 6 -21.27 -1.32 12.96
N PRO A 7 -21.39 0.03 12.96
CA PRO A 7 -20.76 0.87 11.94
C PRO A 7 -19.22 0.81 12.00
N ALA A 8 -18.65 0.23 13.06
CA ALA A 8 -17.21 0.15 13.27
C ALA A 8 -16.49 -0.73 12.24
N LEU A 9 -17.07 -1.86 11.80
CA LEU A 9 -16.43 -2.75 10.82
C LEU A 9 -16.29 -2.07 9.45
N ARG A 10 -17.31 -1.30 9.06
CA ARG A 10 -17.27 -0.46 7.85
C ARG A 10 -16.30 0.71 8.03
N ALA A 11 -16.30 1.34 9.21
CA ALA A 11 -15.41 2.46 9.48
C ALA A 11 -13.94 2.01 9.41
N VAL A 12 -13.56 0.90 10.04
CA VAL A 12 -12.17 0.41 10.09
C VAL A 12 -11.64 0.04 8.70
N LEU A 13 -12.43 -0.66 7.88
CA LEU A 13 -12.01 -1.06 6.53
C LEU A 13 -12.07 0.10 5.51
N LEU A 14 -12.81 1.18 5.79
CA LEU A 14 -12.92 2.37 4.94
C LEU A 14 -12.11 3.58 5.45
N LEU A 15 -11.62 3.54 6.70
CA LEU A 15 -10.87 4.61 7.36
C LEU A 15 -9.59 5.00 6.62
N PRO A 16 -8.79 4.08 6.04
CA PRO A 16 -7.64 4.51 5.23
C PRO A 16 -8.04 5.13 3.87
N LEU A 17 -9.29 4.98 3.42
CA LEU A 17 -9.76 5.52 2.12
C LEU A 17 -10.56 6.82 2.23
N LEU A 18 -11.04 7.19 3.43
CA LEU A 18 -11.91 8.36 3.63
C LEU A 18 -11.18 9.62 4.08
N GLY A 19 -9.85 9.61 4.19
CA GLY A 19 -9.04 10.76 4.59
C GLY A 19 -9.02 11.96 3.62
N SER A 20 -9.74 11.92 2.49
CA SER A 20 -9.77 13.04 1.52
C SER A 20 -11.09 13.20 0.75
N ALA A 21 -12.23 12.89 1.36
CA ALA A 21 -13.53 13.27 0.81
C ALA A 21 -14.16 14.39 1.66
N TRP A 22 -14.19 15.58 1.09
CA TRP A 22 -14.89 16.74 1.63
C TRP A 22 -16.33 16.40 2.01
N SER A 23 -16.72 16.88 3.19
CA SER A 23 -18.10 17.05 3.65
C SER A 23 -19.02 17.55 2.54
N THR A 24 -20.06 16.78 2.20
CA THR A 24 -21.39 17.34 1.93
C THR A 24 -22.48 16.36 2.37
N SER A 25 -23.25 16.85 3.34
CA SER A 25 -24.56 16.42 3.84
C SER A 25 -25.54 15.90 2.78
N GLY A 26 -26.30 14.86 3.14
CA GLY A 26 -27.56 14.54 2.45
C GLY A 26 -28.19 13.22 2.92
N TYR A 27 -28.67 13.17 4.16
CA TYR A 27 -29.61 12.13 4.60
C TYR A 27 -30.93 12.30 3.82
N ALA A 28 -31.33 11.28 3.07
CA ALA A 28 -32.72 11.09 2.64
C ALA A 28 -33.12 9.68 3.06
N GLN A 29 -33.93 9.64 4.11
CA GLN A 29 -34.66 8.48 4.60
C GLN A 29 -35.86 8.30 3.67
N ASP A 30 -35.95 7.19 2.94
CA ASP A 30 -37.14 6.85 2.15
C ASP A 30 -37.76 5.58 2.74
N GLU A 31 -39.02 5.71 3.16
CA GLU A 31 -39.83 4.67 3.74
C GLU A 31 -40.67 4.00 2.65
N GLY A 32 -40.67 2.66 2.65
CA GLY A 32 -41.84 1.87 2.29
C GLY A 32 -41.90 1.33 0.87
N SER A 33 -42.03 0.00 0.76
CA SER A 33 -43.25 -0.62 0.21
C SER A 33 -43.13 -2.14 0.26
N ALA A 34 -44.28 -2.77 0.48
CA ALA A 34 -44.52 -4.18 0.73
C ALA A 34 -44.49 -5.07 -0.54
N GLY A 35 -44.46 -6.39 -0.28
CA GLY A 35 -45.01 -7.43 -1.16
C GLY A 35 -43.98 -8.23 -1.96
N ASP A 36 -43.75 -9.49 -1.57
CA ASP A 36 -44.37 -10.62 -2.28
C ASP A 36 -43.85 -11.96 -1.75
N ASP A 37 -44.77 -12.77 -1.23
CA ASP A 37 -44.61 -14.17 -0.87
C ASP A 37 -44.49 -15.02 -2.14
N ALA A 38 -43.31 -15.57 -2.40
CA ALA A 38 -43.11 -16.61 -3.42
C ALA A 38 -42.67 -17.93 -2.78
N ASN A 39 -43.68 -18.78 -2.66
CA ASN A 39 -43.67 -20.24 -2.49
C ASN A 39 -42.55 -20.94 -3.31
N VAL A 40 -41.60 -21.59 -2.63
CA VAL A 40 -40.61 -22.48 -3.26
C VAL A 40 -40.80 -23.90 -2.71
N GLY A 41 -41.15 -24.82 -3.60
CA GLY A 41 -41.38 -26.24 -3.29
C GLY A 41 -40.10 -27.03 -2.95
N PRO A 42 -40.25 -28.30 -2.53
CA PRO A 42 -39.14 -29.13 -2.06
C PRO A 42 -38.20 -29.56 -3.19
N VAL A 43 -36.90 -29.39 -2.95
CA VAL A 43 -35.81 -29.86 -3.81
C VAL A 43 -35.58 -31.37 -3.56
N PRO A 44 -35.39 -32.19 -4.60
CA PRO A 44 -35.12 -33.62 -4.44
C PRO A 44 -33.68 -33.90 -3.94
N GLU A 45 -33.57 -34.82 -2.99
CA GLU A 45 -32.33 -35.51 -2.63
C GLU A 45 -31.85 -36.37 -3.81
N SER A 46 -30.60 -36.16 -4.26
CA SER A 46 -29.90 -37.18 -5.03
C SER A 46 -28.38 -37.10 -4.85
N VAL A 47 -27.87 -38.18 -4.26
CA VAL A 47 -26.70 -38.97 -4.69
C VAL A 47 -25.30 -38.45 -4.32
N LEU A 48 -24.73 -39.13 -3.33
CA LEU A 48 -23.30 -39.34 -3.10
C LEU A 48 -22.60 -39.89 -4.35
N ASP A 49 -21.42 -39.36 -4.68
CA ASP A 49 -20.37 -40.21 -5.25
C ASP A 49 -18.98 -39.75 -4.77
N GLY A 50 -18.16 -40.75 -4.41
CA GLY A 50 -16.90 -40.59 -3.69
C GLY A 50 -15.73 -40.24 -4.61
N ALA A 51 -14.98 -39.20 -4.24
CA ALA A 51 -13.66 -38.93 -4.79
C ALA A 51 -12.60 -39.29 -3.75
N GLU A 52 -11.80 -40.31 -4.06
CA GLU A 52 -10.62 -40.72 -3.31
C GLU A 52 -9.56 -39.61 -3.34
N ILE A 53 -9.04 -39.28 -2.16
CA ILE A 53 -7.97 -38.29 -1.97
C ILE A 53 -6.63 -39.00 -2.20
N PRO A 54 -5.76 -38.50 -3.11
CA PRO A 54 -4.42 -39.08 -3.29
C PRO A 54 -3.51 -38.78 -2.09
N PRO A 55 -2.54 -39.67 -1.78
CA PRO A 55 -1.66 -39.51 -0.63
C PRO A 55 -0.70 -38.32 -0.77
N GLU A 56 -0.56 -37.55 0.31
CA GLU A 56 0.35 -36.40 0.44
C GLU A 56 1.81 -36.81 0.27
N SER A 57 2.56 -35.97 -0.46
CA SER A 57 4.01 -36.12 -0.63
C SER A 57 4.76 -35.65 0.64
N PRO A 58 5.86 -36.31 1.04
CA PRO A 58 6.60 -35.93 2.23
C PRO A 58 7.30 -34.57 2.07
N PRO A 59 7.46 -33.81 3.16
CA PRO A 59 8.08 -32.49 3.13
C PRO A 59 9.60 -32.57 2.86
N PRO A 60 10.18 -31.55 2.20
CA PRO A 60 11.61 -31.49 1.95
C PRO A 60 12.39 -31.24 3.25
N SER A 61 13.45 -32.02 3.44
CA SER A 61 14.43 -31.84 4.51
C SER A 61 15.36 -30.67 4.19
N TYR A 62 15.37 -29.63 5.04
CA TYR A 62 16.32 -28.52 4.94
C TYR A 62 17.55 -28.80 5.79
N ASP A 63 18.71 -28.84 5.12
CA ASP A 63 20.03 -28.91 5.74
C ASP A 63 20.39 -27.53 6.32
N SER A 64 20.67 -27.50 7.62
CA SER A 64 20.94 -26.30 8.40
C SER A 64 22.42 -26.20 8.69
N SER A 65 23.16 -25.49 7.83
CA SER A 65 24.54 -25.07 8.13
C SER A 65 24.60 -23.56 8.30
N PRO A 66 25.05 -23.03 9.45
CA PRO A 66 25.16 -21.59 9.68
C PRO A 66 26.43 -21.01 9.03
N PRO A 67 26.36 -19.82 8.40
CA PRO A 67 27.56 -19.10 7.98
C PRO A 67 28.22 -18.36 9.14
N GLU A 68 29.55 -18.51 9.26
CA GLU A 68 30.41 -17.76 10.17
C GLU A 68 30.40 -16.25 9.83
N SER A 69 30.14 -15.41 10.84
CA SER A 69 30.18 -13.95 10.72
C SER A 69 31.51 -13.43 11.27
N GLY A 70 32.41 -13.03 10.38
CA GLY A 70 33.63 -12.30 10.72
C GLY A 70 33.36 -10.83 11.01
N SER A 71 33.88 -10.35 12.13
CA SER A 71 33.85 -8.98 12.62
C SER A 71 34.89 -8.09 11.92
N ASN A 72 34.46 -6.94 11.37
CA ASN A 72 35.36 -5.83 11.02
C ASN A 72 34.84 -4.54 11.66
N GLU A 73 35.55 -4.09 12.70
CA GLU A 73 35.45 -2.74 13.26
C GLU A 73 36.28 -1.76 12.40
N PRO A 74 35.76 -0.55 12.11
CA PRO A 74 36.58 0.59 11.75
C PRO A 74 36.80 1.56 12.92
N SER A 75 38.05 2.02 13.04
CA SER A 75 38.56 2.96 14.04
C SER A 75 38.02 4.40 13.90
N PRO A 76 38.07 5.23 14.96
CA PRO A 76 37.67 6.64 14.90
C PRO A 76 38.78 7.52 14.30
N VAL A 77 38.39 8.40 13.37
CA VAL A 77 39.23 9.51 12.87
C VAL A 77 38.93 10.75 13.70
N ASP A 78 39.97 11.19 14.39
CA ASP A 78 40.08 12.45 15.13
C ASP A 78 40.52 13.55 14.15
N GLY A 79 39.86 14.70 14.17
CA GLY A 79 40.00 15.74 13.14
C GLY A 79 39.59 17.12 13.63
N SER A 80 40.45 17.71 14.45
CA SER A 80 40.43 19.10 14.88
C SER A 80 40.68 20.09 13.74
N GLY A 81 39.99 21.24 13.75
CA GLY A 81 40.66 22.52 13.50
C GLY A 81 40.04 23.47 12.47
N GLU A 82 40.00 24.75 12.88
CA GLU A 82 40.07 25.99 12.08
C GLU A 82 38.74 26.55 11.52
N ALA A 83 38.16 27.58 12.14
CA ALA A 83 38.53 29.02 12.18
C ALA A 83 37.83 29.84 11.06
N ILE A 84 36.76 30.52 11.47
CA ILE A 84 36.15 31.74 10.87
C ILE A 84 36.92 32.94 11.51
N PRO A 85 37.11 34.17 10.93
CA PRO A 85 36.31 34.96 9.97
C PRO A 85 37.14 35.61 8.83
N SER A 86 36.56 36.30 7.82
CA SER A 86 36.28 37.76 7.88
C SER A 86 35.81 38.30 6.52
N GLU A 87 35.04 39.39 6.59
CA GLU A 87 34.85 40.46 5.59
C GLU A 87 34.28 40.11 4.21
N ILE A 88 32.99 40.40 4.05
CA ILE A 88 32.40 40.73 2.74
C ILE A 88 32.21 42.25 2.71
N GLN A 89 33.05 42.91 1.91
CA GLN A 89 32.86 44.30 1.50
C GLN A 89 31.74 44.35 0.45
N ALA A 90 30.73 45.17 0.71
CA ALA A 90 29.66 45.47 -0.24
C ALA A 90 30.14 46.58 -1.19
N GLU A 91 30.50 46.20 -2.42
CA GLU A 91 30.69 47.15 -3.51
C GLU A 91 29.39 47.21 -4.32
N VAL A 92 28.61 48.26 -4.07
CA VAL A 92 27.42 48.63 -4.84
C VAL A 92 27.91 49.41 -6.06
N ASN A 93 28.13 48.71 -7.17
CA ASN A 93 28.21 49.33 -8.48
C ASN A 93 26.90 49.07 -9.23
N GLY A 94 26.12 50.14 -9.39
CA GLY A 94 24.92 50.15 -10.20
C GLY A 94 25.30 50.26 -11.66
N GLU A 95 25.06 49.19 -12.41
CA GLU A 95 24.88 49.26 -13.85
C GLU A 95 23.59 48.52 -14.22
N ASP A 96 22.72 49.30 -14.85
CA ASP A 96 21.50 48.95 -15.55
C ASP A 96 21.69 47.71 -16.41
N SER A 97 21.41 46.55 -15.82
CA SER A 97 21.41 45.25 -16.45
C SER A 97 20.02 44.69 -16.26
N GLY A 98 19.31 44.49 -17.37
CA GLY A 98 18.01 43.81 -17.39
C GLY A 98 18.08 42.50 -16.59
N PRO A 99 16.91 41.94 -16.20
CA PRO A 99 16.87 40.76 -15.34
C PRO A 99 17.86 39.72 -15.86
N PRO A 100 18.81 39.24 -15.03
CA PRO A 100 19.84 38.31 -15.46
C PRO A 100 19.12 37.13 -16.13
N VAL A 101 19.26 37.04 -17.44
CA VAL A 101 18.79 35.87 -18.18
C VAL A 101 19.76 34.79 -17.77
N ASP A 102 19.32 33.95 -16.85
CA ASP A 102 20.09 32.86 -16.27
C ASP A 102 20.56 31.94 -17.41
N GLU A 103 21.80 32.12 -17.88
CA GLU A 103 22.38 31.37 -19.00
C GLU A 103 22.58 29.89 -18.67
N SER A 104 22.28 29.48 -17.43
CA SER A 104 22.29 28.09 -16.96
C SER A 104 21.35 27.16 -17.73
N TYR A 105 20.39 27.68 -18.51
CA TYR A 105 19.51 26.87 -19.36
C TYR A 105 20.07 26.57 -20.77
N ASN A 106 21.11 27.29 -21.23
CA ASN A 106 21.59 27.19 -22.63
C ASN A 106 22.82 26.29 -22.84
N SER A 107 23.40 25.70 -21.79
CA SER A 107 24.57 24.82 -21.92
C SER A 107 24.26 23.37 -22.34
N LEU A 108 22.99 23.00 -22.50
CA LEU A 108 22.59 21.61 -22.78
C LEU A 108 22.65 21.19 -24.27
N ASN A 109 23.09 22.07 -25.18
CA ASN A 109 22.83 21.88 -26.62
C ASN A 109 24.05 21.68 -27.53
N ASN A 110 25.25 21.43 -27.00
CA ASN A 110 26.44 21.36 -27.85
C ASN A 110 27.53 20.37 -27.40
N SER A 111 27.21 19.08 -27.44
CA SER A 111 28.21 18.04 -27.68
C SER A 111 27.52 16.83 -28.31
N GLY A 112 28.08 16.31 -29.39
CA GLY A 112 27.61 15.10 -30.09
C GLY A 112 27.85 13.83 -29.26
N GLU A 113 27.45 13.85 -28.00
CA GLU A 113 27.51 12.72 -27.09
C GLU A 113 26.36 11.76 -27.39
N SER A 114 26.72 10.48 -27.57
CA SER A 114 25.80 9.38 -27.83
C SER A 114 24.56 9.43 -26.94
N PHE A 115 23.39 9.17 -27.53
CA PHE A 115 22.09 9.04 -26.84
C PHE A 115 22.10 8.11 -25.60
N PHE A 116 23.14 7.30 -25.42
CA PHE A 116 23.32 6.37 -24.31
C PHE A 116 24.38 6.78 -23.28
N SER A 117 25.04 7.95 -23.39
CA SER A 117 26.18 8.29 -22.52
C SER A 117 25.81 8.68 -21.09
N GLN A 118 24.53 8.94 -20.81
CA GLN A 118 24.07 9.42 -19.50
C GLN A 118 23.03 8.46 -18.93
N VAL A 119 23.53 7.47 -18.19
CA VAL A 119 22.71 6.58 -17.36
C VAL A 119 22.98 6.94 -15.92
N TYR A 120 21.95 7.39 -15.21
CA TYR A 120 22.02 7.69 -13.78
C TYR A 120 21.30 6.60 -13.02
N ILE A 121 21.92 6.01 -12.01
CA ILE A 121 21.31 4.95 -11.19
C ILE A 121 21.46 5.31 -9.72
N GLY A 122 20.45 5.06 -8.90
CA GLY A 122 20.64 5.21 -7.47
C GLY A 122 19.41 4.97 -6.60
N PRO A 123 19.61 5.00 -5.27
CA PRO A 123 18.54 4.80 -4.31
C PRO A 123 17.58 5.98 -4.26
N THR A 124 16.32 5.67 -3.95
CA THR A 124 15.26 6.64 -3.70
C THR A 124 14.46 6.25 -2.47
N VAL A 125 13.93 7.26 -1.77
CA VAL A 125 12.97 7.13 -0.68
C VAL A 125 11.78 8.02 -1.03
N GLN A 126 10.57 7.53 -0.80
CA GLN A 126 9.37 8.29 -1.12
C GLN A 126 8.29 8.06 -0.07
N VAL A 127 7.50 9.10 0.16
CA VAL A 127 6.35 9.12 1.04
C VAL A 127 5.08 9.41 0.25
N GLY A 128 4.00 8.70 0.57
CA GLY A 128 2.80 8.78 -0.24
C GLY A 128 1.63 7.92 0.24
N PHE A 129 0.70 7.67 -0.67
CA PHE A 129 -0.50 6.87 -0.48
C PHE A 129 -0.63 5.86 -1.63
N PRO A 130 -1.03 4.60 -1.37
CA PRO A 130 -1.43 4.04 -0.08
C PRO A 130 -0.26 3.69 0.84
N ASN A 131 0.97 3.66 0.33
CA ASN A 131 2.16 3.30 1.11
C ASN A 131 2.84 4.55 1.70
N PRO A 132 2.80 4.79 3.02
CA PRO A 132 3.32 6.00 3.64
C PRO A 132 4.82 6.19 3.45
N LEU A 133 5.57 5.08 3.35
CA LEU A 133 7.00 5.07 3.17
C LEU A 133 7.41 3.90 2.29
N THR A 134 8.15 4.19 1.23
CA THR A 134 8.70 3.19 0.30
C THR A 134 10.13 3.54 -0.06
N TYR A 135 10.91 2.51 -0.33
CA TYR A 135 12.32 2.59 -0.71
C TYR A 135 12.48 1.96 -2.08
N GLY A 136 13.40 2.46 -2.90
CA GLY A 136 13.57 1.94 -4.24
C GLY A 136 14.91 2.23 -4.88
N LEU A 137 15.06 1.71 -6.08
CA LEU A 137 16.15 1.99 -7.01
C LEU A 137 15.55 2.59 -8.28
N GLU A 138 16.17 3.67 -8.77
CA GLU A 138 15.77 4.33 -10.01
C GLU A 138 16.96 4.31 -10.98
N ALA A 139 16.67 4.13 -12.25
CA ALA A 139 17.58 4.33 -13.36
C ALA A 139 16.96 5.33 -14.35
N LEU A 140 17.70 6.38 -14.70
CA LEU A 140 17.32 7.40 -15.67
C LEU A 140 18.24 7.31 -16.89
N PHE A 141 17.66 7.13 -18.07
CA PHE A 141 18.34 7.01 -19.35
C PHE A 141 18.10 8.27 -20.18
N ALA A 142 19.19 8.95 -20.56
CA ALA A 142 19.19 10.09 -21.48
C ALA A 142 18.21 11.21 -21.07
N ARG A 143 17.97 11.37 -19.76
CA ARG A 143 16.97 12.28 -19.19
C ARG A 143 15.55 12.16 -19.79
N THR A 144 15.26 11.05 -20.46
CA THR A 144 14.03 10.88 -21.26
C THR A 144 13.19 9.72 -20.76
N VAL A 145 13.82 8.64 -20.33
CA VAL A 145 13.13 7.45 -19.83
C VAL A 145 13.70 7.10 -18.48
N SER A 146 12.85 6.92 -17.47
CA SER A 146 13.27 6.35 -16.20
C SER A 146 12.53 5.06 -15.92
N VAL A 147 13.22 4.12 -15.29
CA VAL A 147 12.64 2.89 -14.77
C VAL A 147 13.09 2.73 -13.34
N GLY A 148 12.29 2.07 -12.52
CA GLY A 148 12.71 1.79 -11.16
C GLY A 148 11.85 0.75 -10.50
N PHE A 149 12.35 0.31 -9.36
CA PHE A 149 11.72 -0.68 -8.50
C PHE A 149 11.60 -0.07 -7.11
N SER A 150 10.40 -0.10 -6.51
CA SER A 150 10.20 0.27 -5.12
C SER A 150 9.48 -0.81 -4.34
N GLY A 151 9.70 -0.81 -3.03
CA GLY A 151 9.03 -1.69 -2.09
C GLY A 151 8.85 -1.01 -0.73
N GLY A 152 7.85 -1.48 0.01
CA GLY A 152 7.56 -0.99 1.35
C GLY A 152 6.77 -2.00 2.16
N ASN A 153 6.86 -1.84 3.47
CA ASN A 153 6.07 -2.56 4.45
C ASN A 153 5.75 -1.58 5.57
N TYR A 154 4.48 -1.49 5.91
CA TYR A 154 3.98 -0.56 6.90
C TYR A 154 2.92 -1.25 7.75
N THR A 155 3.07 -1.18 9.06
CA THR A 155 2.08 -1.67 10.04
C THR A 155 1.54 -0.47 10.80
N VAL A 156 0.20 -0.37 10.86
CA VAL A 156 -0.52 0.52 11.75
C VAL A 156 -1.08 -0.32 12.87
N ASP A 157 -0.45 -0.20 14.03
CA ASP A 157 -0.96 -0.77 15.26
C ASP A 157 -2.07 0.16 15.79
N GLU A 158 -3.23 -0.44 16.09
CA GLU A 158 -4.21 0.12 17.04
C GLU A 158 -5.00 1.36 16.57
N ILE A 159 -5.71 1.26 15.44
CA ILE A 159 -6.88 2.14 15.19
C ILE A 159 -8.14 1.39 15.63
N ASP A 160 -8.69 1.72 16.80
CA ASP A 160 -9.94 1.14 17.33
C ASP A 160 -9.96 -0.41 17.33
N LYS A 161 -8.88 -1.04 17.85
CA LYS A 161 -8.66 -2.51 17.88
C LYS A 161 -8.44 -3.17 16.52
N ALA A 162 -8.18 -2.37 15.48
CA ALA A 162 -7.77 -2.87 14.19
C ALA A 162 -6.25 -2.74 14.03
N GLU A 163 -5.63 -3.80 13.54
CA GLU A 163 -4.26 -3.80 13.05
C GLU A 163 -4.31 -3.84 11.53
N LEU A 164 -3.62 -2.92 10.86
CA LEU A 164 -3.54 -2.86 9.40
C LEU A 164 -2.09 -2.97 8.96
N LYS A 165 -1.79 -3.96 8.14
CA LYS A 165 -0.48 -4.17 7.55
C LYS A 165 -0.57 -4.06 6.04
N ILE A 166 0.25 -3.19 5.49
CA ILE A 166 0.34 -2.92 4.05
C ILE A 166 1.74 -3.27 3.61
N LYS A 167 1.89 -4.20 2.67
CA LYS A 167 3.18 -4.51 2.06
C LYS A 167 3.03 -4.58 0.55
N GLY A 168 4.10 -4.26 -0.16
CA GLY A 168 4.07 -4.34 -1.60
C GLY A 168 5.38 -3.95 -2.26
N TRP A 169 5.41 -4.18 -3.55
CA TRP A 169 6.47 -3.74 -4.45
C TRP A 169 5.87 -3.31 -5.78
N ASP A 170 6.55 -2.43 -6.49
CA ASP A 170 6.21 -2.00 -7.83
C ASP A 170 7.43 -1.75 -8.70
N LEU A 171 7.25 -2.05 -9.99
CA LEU A 171 8.13 -1.68 -11.07
C LEU A 171 7.45 -0.53 -11.81
N HIS A 172 8.13 0.60 -11.99
CA HIS A 172 7.61 1.74 -12.73
C HIS A 172 8.47 2.10 -13.93
N ALA A 173 7.83 2.64 -14.95
CA ALA A 173 8.45 3.24 -16.11
C ALA A 173 7.86 4.63 -16.32
N ARG A 174 8.70 5.60 -16.62
CA ARG A 174 8.34 7.02 -16.82
C ARG A 174 8.96 7.51 -18.10
N TRP A 175 8.20 8.27 -18.85
CA TRP A 175 8.65 9.02 -20.00
C TRP A 175 8.59 10.51 -19.68
N HIS A 176 9.73 11.18 -19.83
CA HIS A 176 9.95 12.60 -19.56
C HIS A 176 9.93 13.35 -20.90
N PRO A 177 8.76 13.84 -21.35
CA PRO A 177 8.72 14.63 -22.56
C PRO A 177 9.58 15.88 -22.40
N TRP A 178 10.23 16.29 -23.50
CA TRP A 178 11.13 17.45 -23.56
C TRP A 178 12.38 17.37 -22.68
N MET A 179 12.81 16.16 -22.27
CA MET A 179 13.96 15.98 -21.36
C MET A 179 13.82 16.79 -20.06
N GLY A 180 12.58 17.09 -19.68
CA GLY A 180 12.24 17.90 -18.52
C GLY A 180 12.02 17.04 -17.29
N SER A 181 11.52 17.68 -16.24
CA SER A 181 11.15 16.98 -15.00
C SER A 181 9.73 16.43 -15.04
N PHE A 182 8.86 16.96 -15.90
CA PHE A 182 7.50 16.41 -16.03
C PHE A 182 7.55 15.04 -16.70
N PHE A 183 6.71 14.13 -16.23
CA PHE A 183 6.62 12.80 -16.81
C PHE A 183 5.20 12.25 -16.88
N VAL A 184 5.02 11.32 -17.82
CA VAL A 184 3.90 10.39 -17.87
C VAL A 184 4.47 8.99 -17.73
N GLY A 185 3.88 8.18 -16.87
CA GLY A 185 4.40 6.85 -16.58
C GLY A 185 3.31 5.86 -16.22
N ALA A 186 3.75 4.66 -15.93
CA ALA A 186 2.91 3.64 -15.34
C ALA A 186 3.74 2.78 -14.38
N SER A 187 3.07 2.18 -13.41
CA SER A 187 3.66 1.13 -12.58
C SER A 187 2.86 -0.16 -12.63
N TYR A 188 3.56 -1.27 -12.43
CA TYR A 188 3.00 -2.59 -12.24
C TYR A 188 3.58 -3.16 -10.96
N GLY A 189 2.73 -3.67 -10.07
CA GLY A 189 3.19 -4.12 -8.77
C GLY A 189 2.27 -5.14 -8.14
N ARG A 190 2.66 -5.59 -6.95
CA ARG A 190 1.85 -6.42 -6.07
C ARG A 190 1.68 -5.70 -4.74
N MET A 191 0.45 -5.69 -4.26
CA MET A 191 0.06 -5.11 -2.97
C MET A 191 -0.64 -6.19 -2.16
N GLU A 192 -0.30 -6.28 -0.89
CA GLU A 192 -0.92 -7.15 0.09
C GLU A 192 -1.36 -6.28 1.28
N LEU A 193 -2.64 -6.41 1.62
CA LEU A 193 -3.30 -5.68 2.69
C LEU A 193 -3.86 -6.70 3.67
N ASP A 194 -3.23 -6.81 4.83
CA ASP A 194 -3.70 -7.64 5.93
C ASP A 194 -4.36 -6.75 6.98
N GLY A 195 -5.62 -7.02 7.31
CA GLY A 195 -6.37 -6.36 8.36
C GLY A 195 -6.81 -7.37 9.41
N GLN A 196 -6.53 -7.09 10.67
CA GLN A 196 -7.05 -7.85 11.81
C GLN A 196 -7.99 -6.97 12.60
N TYR A 197 -9.16 -7.48 12.94
CA TYR A 197 -10.15 -6.80 13.78
C TYR A 197 -10.60 -7.71 14.91
N GLU A 198 -10.65 -7.18 16.14
CA GLU A 198 -11.14 -7.89 17.32
C GLU A 198 -12.36 -7.20 17.93
N ASP A 199 -13.42 -7.96 18.16
CA ASP A 199 -14.60 -7.49 18.88
C ASP A 199 -15.08 -8.51 19.92
N THR A 200 -15.63 -8.01 21.02
CA THR A 200 -16.12 -8.83 22.12
C THR A 200 -17.64 -8.69 22.22
N TYR A 201 -18.35 -9.80 22.13
CA TYR A 201 -19.81 -9.83 22.26
C TYR A 201 -20.24 -10.89 23.27
N THR A 202 -21.47 -10.74 23.79
CA THR A 202 -22.06 -11.71 24.71
C THR A 202 -22.78 -12.78 23.90
N ALA A 203 -22.27 -14.01 23.94
CA ALA A 203 -22.88 -15.18 23.31
C ALA A 203 -23.54 -16.08 24.37
N ARG A 204 -24.63 -16.74 24.00
CA ARG A 204 -25.26 -17.75 24.87
C ARG A 204 -24.76 -19.13 24.49
N ILE A 205 -23.82 -19.66 25.27
CA ILE A 205 -23.17 -20.95 25.05
C ILE A 205 -23.67 -21.92 26.10
N SER A 206 -24.23 -23.06 25.67
CA SER A 206 -24.77 -24.08 26.58
C SER A 206 -25.76 -23.54 27.64
N GLY A 207 -26.53 -22.52 27.27
CA GLY A 207 -27.56 -21.91 28.12
C GLY A 207 -27.10 -20.74 29.00
N PHE A 208 -25.78 -20.49 29.12
CA PHE A 208 -25.19 -19.40 29.89
C PHE A 208 -24.69 -18.28 29.00
N GLU A 209 -24.79 -17.02 29.46
CA GLU A 209 -24.20 -15.88 28.79
C GLU A 209 -22.72 -15.76 29.13
N ARG A 210 -21.87 -15.66 28.10
CA ARG A 210 -20.42 -15.49 28.24
C ARG A 210 -19.94 -14.43 27.26
N GLN A 211 -18.99 -13.60 27.69
CA GLN A 211 -18.27 -12.72 26.76
C GLN A 211 -17.27 -13.53 25.96
N VAL A 212 -17.34 -13.36 24.65
CA VAL A 212 -16.51 -14.07 23.67
C VAL A 212 -15.90 -13.02 22.75
N THR A 213 -14.59 -13.09 22.54
CA THR A 213 -13.90 -12.26 21.57
C THR A 213 -13.85 -13.01 20.24
N ALA A 214 -14.38 -12.41 19.17
CA ALA A 214 -14.14 -12.85 17.81
C ALA A 214 -13.02 -12.01 17.20
N ARG A 215 -12.12 -12.69 16.49
CA ARG A 215 -11.06 -12.08 15.70
C ARG A 215 -11.32 -12.38 14.23
N VAL A 216 -11.49 -11.34 13.43
CA VAL A 216 -11.64 -11.44 11.98
C VAL A 216 -10.34 -10.98 11.34
N ASN A 217 -9.70 -11.87 10.59
CA ASN A 217 -8.54 -11.56 9.76
C ASN A 217 -9.01 -11.49 8.31
N ALA A 218 -8.71 -10.39 7.64
CA ALA A 218 -8.95 -10.18 6.22
C ALA A 218 -7.60 -9.94 5.52
N SER A 219 -7.35 -10.65 4.44
CA SER A 219 -6.17 -10.45 3.60
C SER A 219 -6.61 -10.21 2.16
N ILE A 220 -6.11 -9.14 1.56
CA ILE A 220 -6.30 -8.81 0.15
C ILE A 220 -4.94 -8.82 -0.50
N GLU A 221 -4.76 -9.72 -1.46
CA GLU A 221 -3.58 -9.75 -2.30
C GLU A 221 -3.99 -9.38 -3.73
N THR A 222 -3.33 -8.40 -4.33
CA THR A 222 -3.65 -7.99 -5.69
C THR A 222 -2.42 -7.55 -6.46
N ASN A 223 -2.30 -8.03 -7.69
CA ASN A 223 -1.44 -7.37 -8.67
C ASN A 223 -2.15 -6.12 -9.16
N TYR A 224 -1.43 -5.10 -9.60
CA TYR A 224 -2.06 -3.88 -10.07
C TYR A 224 -1.29 -3.24 -11.22
N PHE A 225 -2.01 -2.40 -11.95
CA PHE A 225 -1.44 -1.48 -12.92
C PHE A 225 -1.87 -0.05 -12.56
N ALA A 226 -0.93 0.89 -12.56
CA ALA A 226 -1.20 2.27 -12.17
C ALA A 226 -0.64 3.28 -13.20
N PRO A 227 -1.45 3.89 -14.08
CA PRO A 227 -1.03 5.07 -14.81
C PRO A 227 -0.73 6.23 -13.84
N ARG A 228 0.36 6.96 -14.10
CA ARG A 228 0.88 8.05 -13.26
C ARG A 228 1.30 9.24 -14.10
N LEU A 229 1.16 10.42 -13.52
CA LEU A 229 1.70 11.67 -14.03
C LEU A 229 2.37 12.41 -12.88
N GLY A 230 3.46 13.11 -13.16
CA GLY A 230 4.17 13.77 -12.09
C GLY A 230 5.32 14.65 -12.56
N TRP A 231 6.12 15.02 -11.58
CA TRP A 231 7.32 15.82 -11.72
C TRP A 231 8.46 15.14 -10.98
N PHE A 232 9.62 14.99 -11.62
CA PHE A 232 10.81 14.33 -11.10
C PHE A 232 12.05 14.99 -11.71
N ALA A 233 12.70 15.85 -10.93
CA ALA A 233 13.93 16.52 -11.33
C ALA A 233 15.16 15.76 -10.83
N VAL A 234 16.20 15.75 -11.66
CA VAL A 234 17.53 15.25 -11.32
C VAL A 234 18.53 16.38 -11.61
N TRP A 235 19.28 16.79 -10.60
CA TRP A 235 20.33 17.80 -10.72
C TRP A 235 21.67 17.15 -11.08
N ASP A 236 22.64 17.96 -11.54
CA ASP A 236 23.97 17.46 -11.94
C ASP A 236 24.77 16.88 -10.77
N SER A 237 24.39 17.21 -9.52
CA SER A 237 24.93 16.58 -8.32
C SER A 237 24.51 15.12 -8.15
N GLY A 238 23.48 14.68 -8.88
CA GLY A 238 22.83 13.39 -8.69
C GLY A 238 21.61 13.45 -7.78
N LEU A 239 21.44 14.53 -6.99
CA LEU A 239 20.23 14.72 -6.20
C LEU A 239 19.01 14.60 -7.10
N CYS A 240 17.96 13.92 -6.63
CA CYS A 240 16.68 13.89 -7.31
C CYS A 240 15.53 14.15 -6.34
N VAL A 241 14.51 14.86 -6.83
CA VAL A 241 13.28 15.17 -6.08
C VAL A 241 12.09 15.02 -7.01
N GLY A 242 10.99 14.47 -6.52
CA GLY A 242 9.76 14.40 -7.29
C GLY A 242 8.49 14.22 -6.48
N PHE A 243 7.38 14.32 -7.17
CA PHE A 243 6.04 13.99 -6.70
C PHE A 243 5.22 13.49 -7.90
N ASP A 244 4.23 12.65 -7.65
CA ASP A 244 3.36 12.16 -8.70
C ASP A 244 2.00 11.71 -8.17
N ILE A 245 1.03 11.67 -9.07
CA ILE A 245 -0.33 11.19 -8.81
C ILE A 245 -0.73 10.18 -9.87
N GLY A 246 -1.59 9.25 -9.50
CA GLY A 246 -2.06 8.21 -10.39
C GLY A 246 -3.28 7.49 -9.85
N VAL A 247 -3.68 6.45 -10.56
CA VAL A 247 -4.81 5.59 -10.17
C VAL A 247 -4.35 4.15 -10.29
N GLN A 248 -4.38 3.42 -9.17
CA GLN A 248 -4.10 2.01 -9.12
C GLN A 248 -5.34 1.19 -9.47
N ILE A 249 -5.21 0.37 -10.51
CA ILE A 249 -6.24 -0.53 -11.02
C ILE A 249 -5.86 -1.95 -10.59
N PRO A 250 -6.63 -2.58 -9.68
CA PRO A 250 -6.36 -3.95 -9.25
C PRO A 250 -6.62 -4.95 -10.38
N LEU A 251 -5.75 -5.95 -10.48
CA LEU A 251 -5.75 -7.02 -11.47
C LEU A 251 -5.90 -8.35 -10.76
N GLY A 252 -7.14 -8.85 -10.68
CA GLY A 252 -7.46 -10.15 -10.08
C GLY A 252 -7.14 -10.21 -8.58
N PRO A 253 -7.87 -9.47 -7.73
CA PRO A 253 -7.68 -9.56 -6.28
C PRO A 253 -8.00 -10.96 -5.75
N ASP A 254 -7.07 -11.56 -5.01
CA ASP A 254 -7.31 -12.71 -4.14
C ASP A 254 -7.68 -12.20 -2.74
N THR A 255 -8.81 -12.66 -2.21
CA THR A 255 -9.38 -12.18 -0.95
C THR A 255 -9.61 -13.36 -0.03
N LYS A 256 -9.08 -13.28 1.19
CA LYS A 256 -9.23 -14.31 2.21
C LYS A 256 -9.76 -13.68 3.48
N VAL A 257 -10.84 -14.24 4.01
CA VAL A 257 -11.40 -13.88 5.31
C VAL A 257 -11.37 -15.11 6.20
N VAL A 258 -10.81 -14.94 7.40
CA VAL A 258 -10.74 -16.00 8.40
C VAL A 258 -11.21 -15.40 9.73
N ALA A 259 -12.39 -15.81 10.17
CA ALA A 259 -12.92 -15.49 11.48
C ALA A 259 -12.58 -16.60 12.49
N THR A 260 -11.96 -16.24 13.60
CA THR A 260 -11.57 -17.15 14.68
C THR A 260 -12.13 -16.65 15.99
N VAL A 261 -12.27 -17.55 16.97
CA VAL A 261 -12.72 -17.21 18.32
C VAL A 261 -11.63 -17.62 19.31
N PRO A 262 -10.67 -16.72 19.61
CA PRO A 262 -9.58 -17.04 20.52
C PRO A 262 -10.12 -17.49 21.89
N GLY A 263 -9.64 -18.64 22.38
CA GLY A 263 -9.99 -19.16 23.71
C GLY A 263 -11.31 -19.92 23.80
N ALA A 264 -12.02 -20.14 22.69
CA ALA A 264 -13.12 -21.10 22.63
C ALA A 264 -12.58 -22.52 22.41
N THR A 265 -13.25 -23.51 23.01
CA THR A 265 -13.04 -24.93 22.64
C THR A 265 -13.63 -25.21 21.25
N ALA A 266 -13.19 -26.26 20.58
CA ALA A 266 -13.69 -26.62 19.24
C ALA A 266 -15.23 -26.80 19.20
N ALA A 267 -15.83 -27.29 20.29
CA ALA A 267 -17.28 -27.44 20.40
C ALA A 267 -18.00 -26.08 20.55
N GLU A 268 -17.43 -25.16 21.33
CA GLU A 268 -17.96 -23.79 21.48
C GLU A 268 -17.83 -23.02 20.17
N GLU A 269 -16.69 -23.14 19.48
CA GLU A 269 -16.46 -22.51 18.17
C GLU A 269 -17.48 -23.02 17.14
N ALA A 270 -17.76 -24.32 17.10
CA ALA A 270 -18.78 -24.88 16.22
C ALA A 270 -20.19 -24.34 16.54
N GLN A 271 -20.54 -24.16 17.82
CA GLN A 271 -21.82 -23.56 18.22
C GLN A 271 -21.91 -22.09 17.80
N ILE A 272 -20.82 -21.33 17.95
CA ILE A 272 -20.76 -19.92 17.55
C ILE A 272 -20.85 -19.78 16.03
N LYS A 273 -20.09 -20.58 15.28
CA LYS A 273 -20.14 -20.61 13.79
C LYS A 273 -21.51 -20.99 13.25
N ALA A 274 -22.31 -21.73 14.01
CA ALA A 274 -23.68 -22.08 13.65
C ALA A 274 -24.68 -20.93 13.85
N THR A 275 -24.33 -19.90 14.64
CA THR A 275 -25.21 -18.73 14.86
C THR A 275 -25.34 -17.89 13.59
N SER A 276 -26.52 -17.32 13.37
CA SER A 276 -26.77 -16.38 12.27
C SER A 276 -25.87 -15.15 12.34
N GLU A 277 -25.59 -14.68 13.54
CA GLU A 277 -24.80 -13.48 13.82
C GLU A 277 -23.35 -13.63 13.36
N TYR A 278 -22.76 -14.82 13.56
CA TYR A 278 -21.42 -15.09 13.07
C TYR A 278 -21.36 -15.16 11.55
N LYS A 279 -22.35 -15.81 10.91
CA LYS A 279 -22.43 -15.91 9.45
C LYS A 279 -22.65 -14.54 8.80
N ASP A 280 -23.54 -13.72 9.35
CA ASP A 280 -23.78 -12.36 8.87
C ASP A 280 -22.49 -11.51 8.95
N LEU A 281 -21.69 -11.70 10.01
CA LEU A 281 -20.40 -11.01 10.17
C LEU A 281 -19.37 -11.48 9.14
N GLU A 282 -19.27 -12.79 8.93
CA GLU A 282 -18.37 -13.41 7.94
C GLU A 282 -18.73 -12.97 6.52
N ASP A 283 -20.02 -13.05 6.15
CA ASP A 283 -20.55 -12.60 4.86
C ASP A 283 -20.30 -11.09 4.65
N GLN A 284 -20.53 -10.27 5.68
CA GLN A 284 -20.26 -8.84 5.61
C GLN A 284 -18.77 -8.53 5.43
N ALA A 285 -17.90 -9.26 6.13
CA ALA A 285 -16.46 -9.11 6.00
C ALA A 285 -16.00 -9.53 4.59
N ASP A 286 -16.45 -10.69 4.11
CA ASP A 286 -16.15 -11.21 2.78
C ASP A 286 -16.62 -10.25 1.66
N ASP A 287 -17.86 -9.75 1.74
CA ASP A 287 -18.38 -8.76 0.80
C ASP A 287 -17.56 -7.46 0.81
N THR A 288 -17.21 -6.97 2.01
CA THR A 288 -16.43 -5.73 2.14
C THR A 288 -15.05 -5.89 1.53
N VAL A 289 -14.38 -7.02 1.79
CA VAL A 289 -13.04 -7.33 1.28
C VAL A 289 -13.08 -7.52 -0.24
N LYS A 290 -14.10 -8.19 -0.78
CA LYS A 290 -14.32 -8.34 -2.23
C LYS A 290 -14.55 -7.00 -2.93
N VAL A 291 -15.34 -6.11 -2.33
CA VAL A 291 -15.58 -4.77 -2.87
C VAL A 291 -14.30 -3.94 -2.81
N LEU A 292 -13.58 -3.99 -1.69
CA LEU A 292 -12.34 -3.25 -1.49
C LEU A 292 -11.25 -3.71 -2.47
N GLY A 293 -11.07 -5.02 -2.65
CA GLY A 293 -10.07 -5.58 -3.56
C GLY A 293 -10.33 -5.25 -5.03
N LYS A 294 -11.57 -4.98 -5.43
CA LYS A 294 -11.93 -4.58 -6.81
C LYS A 294 -11.91 -3.09 -7.05
N ARG A 295 -11.79 -2.28 -6.00
CA ARG A 295 -11.87 -0.81 -6.09
C ARG A 295 -10.55 -0.24 -6.62
N THR A 296 -10.66 0.71 -7.55
CA THR A 296 -9.51 1.52 -7.95
C THR A 296 -9.08 2.44 -6.82
N ILE A 297 -7.79 2.47 -6.52
CA ILE A 297 -7.23 3.23 -5.39
C ILE A 297 -6.46 4.41 -5.97
N PRO A 298 -6.71 5.67 -5.54
CA PRO A 298 -5.84 6.77 -5.95
C PRO A 298 -4.44 6.53 -5.40
N VAL A 299 -3.40 6.83 -6.18
CA VAL A 299 -2.02 6.78 -5.72
C VAL A 299 -1.46 8.18 -5.76
N ALA A 300 -0.75 8.57 -4.71
CA ALA A 300 -0.09 9.86 -4.65
C ALA A 300 1.26 9.71 -3.96
N THR A 301 2.35 9.93 -4.69
CA THR A 301 3.66 10.14 -4.08
C THR A 301 3.79 11.64 -3.82
N LEU A 302 3.65 12.02 -2.55
CA LEU A 302 3.69 13.43 -2.14
C LEU A 302 5.11 13.97 -2.23
N PHE A 303 6.10 13.14 -1.88
CA PHE A 303 7.50 13.53 -1.89
C PHE A 303 8.38 12.31 -2.14
N ARG A 304 9.26 12.41 -3.14
CA ARG A 304 10.30 11.44 -3.48
C ARG A 304 11.62 12.19 -3.43
N VAL A 305 12.63 11.60 -2.79
CA VAL A 305 14.00 12.09 -2.78
C VAL A 305 14.94 10.92 -3.05
N GLY A 306 16.03 11.16 -3.75
CA GLY A 306 17.08 10.19 -3.93
C GLY A 306 18.38 10.81 -4.40
N TRP A 307 19.32 9.94 -4.73
CA TRP A 307 20.62 10.34 -5.25
C TRP A 307 21.05 9.36 -6.33
N LEU A 308 21.17 9.82 -7.56
CA LEU A 308 21.56 9.03 -8.74
C LEU A 308 23.00 9.37 -9.12
N PHE A 309 23.80 8.36 -9.45
CA PHE A 309 25.21 8.48 -9.85
C PHE A 309 25.44 7.96 -11.27
#